data_AF-A0A8X6IZK9-F1
#
_entry.id   AF-A0A8X6IZK9-F1
#
_cell.length_a   1.000
_cell.length_b   1.000
_cell.length_c   1.000
_cell.angle_alpha   90.00
_cell.angle_beta   90.00
_cell.angle_gamma   90.00
#
_symmetry.space_group_name_H-M   'P 1'
#
loop_
_entity.id
_entity.type
_entity.pdbx_description
1 polymer ?
#
loop_
_entity_poly.entity_id
_entity_poly.type
_entity_poly.pdbx_seq_one_letter_code
_entity_poly.pdbx_strand_id
1 'polypeptide(L)'
;MFCCSISFVKEKKIFQNFLHFRSIEDIDLLPGALGEYHMEGSWVGPTYTCLISRQFLALRKGDRFWFENPNQPGSFTKDQLKEIYRSSLARILCDNSDDLHMVQKYPFLLPSDENPVLLCEEIPKVNLNQWKV
;
A
#
# COMPACT_ATOMS: atom_id res chain seq x y z
N MET A 1 -18.03 2.67 14.97
CA MET A 1 -18.87 2.25 13.82
C MET A 1 -18.98 3.33 12.75
N PHE A 2 -18.09 4.32 12.63
CA PHE A 2 -18.20 5.29 11.52
C PHE A 2 -16.81 5.70 11.04
N CYS A 3 -16.41 5.16 9.88
CA CYS A 3 -15.24 5.68 9.14
C CYS A 3 -15.58 6.97 8.39
N CYS A 4 -16.86 7.19 8.05
CA CYS A 4 -17.30 8.35 7.27
C CYS A 4 -17.62 9.51 8.20
N SER A 5 -16.60 10.27 8.58
CA SER A 5 -16.80 11.62 9.14
C SER A 5 -16.09 12.59 8.22
N ILE A 6 -16.85 13.20 7.29
CA ILE A 6 -16.38 14.17 6.27
C ILE A 6 -16.03 15.53 6.92
N SER A 7 -15.64 15.52 8.20
CA SER A 7 -15.40 16.72 9.00
C SER A 7 -14.14 17.47 8.58
N PHE A 8 -13.21 16.79 7.91
CA PHE A 8 -11.84 17.25 7.60
C PHE A 8 -11.64 17.70 6.14
N VAL A 9 -12.71 18.01 5.42
CA VAL A 9 -12.62 18.52 4.05
C VAL A 9 -11.89 19.86 4.01
N LYS A 10 -10.90 19.97 3.11
CA LYS A 10 -10.04 21.15 2.91
C LYS A 10 -10.85 22.40 2.62
N GLU A 11 -11.75 22.32 1.65
CA GLU A 11 -12.50 23.46 1.14
C GLU A 11 -14.00 23.18 1.07
N LYS A 12 -14.67 23.21 2.23
CA LYS A 12 -16.13 23.05 2.33
C LYS A 12 -16.91 24.01 1.41
N LYS A 13 -16.36 25.20 1.16
CA LYS A 13 -16.94 26.21 0.26
C LYS A 13 -16.98 25.76 -1.21
N ILE A 14 -16.05 24.91 -1.67
CA ILE A 14 -16.10 24.35 -3.03
C ILE A 14 -17.34 23.45 -3.16
N PHE A 15 -17.56 22.56 -2.20
CA PHE A 15 -18.69 21.63 -2.22
C PHE A 15 -20.05 22.36 -2.17
N GLN A 16 -20.12 23.45 -1.41
CA GLN A 16 -21.33 24.26 -1.29
C GLN A 16 -21.57 25.16 -2.51
N ASN A 17 -20.54 25.83 -3.03
CA ASN A 17 -20.69 26.86 -4.06
C ASN A 17 -20.62 26.33 -5.49
N PHE A 18 -19.81 25.31 -5.75
CA PHE A 18 -19.59 24.77 -7.11
C PHE A 18 -20.34 23.46 -7.36
N LEU A 19 -20.42 22.60 -6.34
CA LEU A 19 -21.07 21.28 -6.48
C LEU A 19 -22.53 21.29 -5.97
N HIS A 20 -23.01 22.43 -5.47
CA HIS A 20 -24.39 22.66 -5.03
C HIS A 20 -24.91 21.68 -3.96
N PHE A 21 -24.02 21.12 -3.14
CA PHE A 21 -24.44 20.33 -1.98
C PHE A 21 -25.00 21.25 -0.89
N ARG A 22 -26.22 20.96 -0.44
CA ARG A 22 -26.91 21.75 0.61
C ARG A 22 -26.35 21.43 1.98
N SER A 23 -25.99 20.17 2.20
CA SER A 23 -25.40 19.66 3.43
C SER A 23 -24.12 18.87 3.17
N ILE A 24 -23.25 18.73 4.18
CA ILE A 24 -22.04 17.90 4.09
C ILE A 24 -22.42 16.42 3.93
N GLU A 25 -23.55 16.04 4.48
CA GLU A 25 -24.15 14.71 4.41
C GLU A 25 -24.61 14.34 3.00
N ASP A 26 -24.79 15.32 2.11
CA ASP A 26 -25.16 15.09 0.71
C ASP A 26 -23.93 14.80 -0.18
N ILE A 27 -22.71 14.99 0.34
CA ILE A 27 -21.48 14.80 -0.43
C ILE A 27 -21.22 13.30 -0.60
N ASP A 28 -21.13 12.85 -1.86
CA ASP A 28 -20.74 11.48 -2.18
C ASP A 28 -19.38 11.12 -1.57
N LEU A 29 -19.23 9.86 -1.16
CA LEU A 29 -18.04 9.39 -0.45
C LEU A 29 -16.73 9.67 -1.20
N LEU A 30 -16.70 9.43 -2.51
CA LEU A 30 -15.49 9.58 -3.33
C LEU A 30 -14.97 11.04 -3.33
N PRO A 31 -15.75 12.04 -3.78
CA PRO A 31 -15.29 13.42 -3.75
C PRO A 31 -15.12 13.96 -2.32
N GLY A 32 -15.94 13.51 -1.37
CA GLY A 32 -15.82 13.90 0.04
C GLY A 32 -14.50 13.45 0.67
N ALA A 33 -14.15 12.18 0.52
CA ALA A 33 -12.93 11.62 1.10
C ALA A 33 -11.65 12.06 0.39
N LEU A 34 -11.68 12.25 -0.94
CA LEU A 34 -10.57 12.87 -1.68
C LEU A 34 -10.38 14.35 -1.32
N GLY A 35 -11.45 15.02 -0.86
CA GLY A 35 -11.42 16.40 -0.42
C GLY A 35 -10.84 16.61 0.98
N GLU A 36 -10.52 15.56 1.75
CA GLU A 36 -9.99 15.66 3.11
C GLU A 36 -8.51 16.07 3.15
N TYR A 37 -8.10 16.70 4.27
CA TYR A 37 -6.68 16.85 4.58
C TYR A 37 -6.01 15.48 4.69
N HIS A 38 -4.84 15.34 4.07
CA HIS A 38 -4.07 14.11 4.18
C HIS A 38 -3.58 13.95 5.63
N MET A 39 -3.59 12.71 6.11
CA MET A 39 -2.90 12.40 7.36
C MET A 39 -1.38 12.51 7.18
N GLU A 40 -0.65 12.75 8.27
CA GLU A 40 0.81 12.79 8.23
C GLU A 40 1.39 11.50 7.64
N GLY A 41 2.27 11.63 6.64
CA GLY A 41 2.86 10.50 5.93
C GLY A 41 1.90 9.72 5.02
N SER A 42 0.67 10.20 4.80
CA SER A 42 -0.36 9.57 3.98
C SER A 42 -0.72 10.42 2.77
N TRP A 43 -1.23 9.76 1.72
CA TRP A 43 -1.84 10.43 0.57
C TRP A 43 -3.37 10.54 0.69
N VAL A 44 -3.94 10.04 1.78
CA VAL A 44 -5.39 10.03 2.01
C VAL A 44 -5.75 10.60 3.37
N GLY A 45 -6.97 11.14 3.48
CA GLY A 45 -7.53 11.64 4.71
C GLY A 45 -8.09 10.56 5.64
N PRO A 46 -8.57 10.96 6.84
CA PRO A 46 -9.06 10.04 7.87
C PRO A 46 -10.12 9.05 7.40
N THR A 47 -11.06 9.46 6.54
CA THR A 47 -12.14 8.60 6.05
C THR A 47 -11.57 7.44 5.23
N TYR A 48 -10.72 7.75 4.25
CA TYR A 48 -10.07 6.74 3.43
C TYR A 48 -9.06 5.90 4.20
N THR A 49 -8.28 6.47 5.12
CA THR A 49 -7.43 5.68 6.03
C THR A 49 -8.24 4.64 6.78
N CYS A 50 -9.39 5.01 7.36
CA CYS A 50 -10.25 4.07 8.09
C CYS A 50 -10.82 2.99 7.18
N LEU A 51 -11.38 3.37 6.02
CA LEU A 51 -12.00 2.43 5.07
C LEU A 51 -10.97 1.45 4.49
N ILE A 52 -9.86 1.97 3.97
CA ILE A 52 -8.77 1.19 3.38
C ILE A 52 -8.18 0.25 4.42
N SER A 53 -7.82 0.74 5.61
CA SER A 53 -7.21 -0.10 6.65
C SER A 53 -8.14 -1.23 7.10
N ARG A 54 -9.44 -0.96 7.26
CA ARG A 54 -10.42 -1.99 7.60
C ARG A 54 -10.54 -3.04 6.51
N GLN A 55 -10.58 -2.61 5.24
CA GLN A 55 -10.68 -3.53 4.12
C GLN A 55 -9.42 -4.41 4.00
N PHE A 56 -8.22 -3.84 4.07
CA PHE A 56 -6.97 -4.61 4.05
C PHE A 56 -6.85 -5.55 5.25
N LEU A 57 -7.28 -5.13 6.45
CA LEU A 57 -7.31 -6.00 7.62
C LEU A 57 -8.28 -7.17 7.45
N ALA A 58 -9.46 -6.93 6.89
CA ALA A 58 -10.44 -7.95 6.61
C ALA A 58 -9.94 -8.95 5.56
N LEU A 59 -9.31 -8.46 4.48
CA LEU A 59 -8.67 -9.31 3.47
C LEU A 59 -7.58 -10.20 4.11
N ARG A 60 -6.69 -9.59 4.91
CA ARG A 60 -5.61 -10.32 5.58
C ARG A 60 -6.12 -11.40 6.53
N LYS A 61 -7.08 -11.05 7.39
CA LYS A 61 -7.61 -11.97 8.42
C LYS A 61 -8.56 -13.02 7.84
N GLY A 62 -9.29 -12.68 6.79
CA GLY A 62 -10.27 -13.55 6.15
C GLY A 62 -9.66 -14.55 5.18
N ASP A 63 -8.43 -14.30 4.73
CA ASP A 63 -7.72 -15.21 3.83
C ASP A 63 -7.06 -16.35 4.60
N ARG A 64 -7.61 -17.56 4.42
CA ARG A 64 -7.04 -18.79 4.97
C ARG A 64 -5.61 -19.03 4.48
N PHE A 65 -5.30 -18.64 3.25
CA PHE A 65 -4.00 -18.83 2.61
C PHE A 65 -3.11 -17.58 2.67
N TRP A 66 -3.42 -16.61 3.53
CA TRP A 66 -2.51 -15.50 3.79
C TRP A 66 -1.11 -16.04 4.10
N PHE A 67 -0.10 -15.53 3.41
CA PHE A 67 1.21 -16.20 3.34
C PHE A 67 1.89 -16.38 4.71
N GLU A 68 1.60 -15.53 5.69
CA GLU A 68 2.16 -15.62 7.05
C GLU A 68 1.41 -16.63 7.94
N ASN A 69 0.26 -17.15 7.52
CA ASN A 69 -0.53 -18.06 8.34
C ASN A 69 0.18 -19.42 8.47
N PRO A 70 0.47 -19.88 9.70
CA PRO A 70 1.01 -21.21 9.94
C PRO A 70 -0.10 -22.27 9.95
N ASN A 71 0.29 -23.54 9.85
CA ASN A 71 -0.59 -24.71 10.05
C ASN A 71 -1.77 -24.81 9.07
N GLN A 72 -1.66 -24.21 7.89
CA GLN A 72 -2.60 -24.36 6.78
C GLN A 72 -2.00 -25.27 5.71
N PRO A 73 -2.83 -25.95 4.89
CA PRO A 73 -2.34 -26.60 3.69
C PRO A 73 -1.59 -25.60 2.81
N GLY A 74 -0.31 -25.87 2.54
CA GLY A 74 0.55 -24.98 1.75
C GLY A 74 1.17 -23.82 2.53
N SER A 75 1.07 -23.77 3.86
CA SER A 75 1.81 -22.79 4.67
C SER A 75 3.31 -22.86 4.37
N PHE A 76 3.94 -21.69 4.23
CA PHE A 76 5.38 -21.58 4.06
C PHE A 76 6.13 -22.00 5.33
N THR A 77 7.33 -22.58 5.15
CA THR A 77 8.27 -22.80 6.26
C THR A 77 8.86 -21.48 6.74
N LYS A 78 9.52 -21.49 7.91
CA LYS A 78 10.21 -20.29 8.42
C LYS A 78 11.30 -19.77 7.47
N ASP A 79 12.03 -20.69 6.83
CA ASP A 79 13.09 -20.32 5.89
C ASP A 79 12.52 -19.77 4.57
N GLN A 80 11.40 -20.32 4.10
CA GLN A 80 10.65 -19.77 2.98
C GLN A 80 10.11 -18.37 3.28
N LEU A 81 9.50 -18.16 4.46
CA LEU A 81 9.02 -16.84 4.89
C LEU A 81 10.14 -15.81 4.95
N LYS A 82 11.33 -16.19 5.44
CA LYS A 82 12.50 -15.32 5.45
C LYS A 82 12.87 -14.82 4.05
N GLU A 83 12.79 -15.68 3.05
CA GLU A 83 13.05 -15.30 1.66
C GLU A 83 11.90 -14.46 1.05
N ILE A 84 10.64 -14.70 1.45
CA ILE A 84 9.51 -13.84 1.06
C ILE A 84 9.68 -12.43 1.65
N TYR A 85 10.03 -12.28 2.92
CA TYR A 85 10.28 -10.95 3.52
C TYR A 85 11.50 -10.23 2.92
N ARG A 86 12.43 -10.97 2.33
CA ARG A 86 13.58 -10.41 1.61
C ARG A 86 13.20 -9.88 0.22
N SER A 87 12.07 -10.32 -0.33
CA SER A 87 11.59 -9.85 -1.63
C SER A 87 11.33 -8.35 -1.62
N SER A 88 11.52 -7.70 -2.78
CA SER A 88 11.27 -6.27 -2.94
C SER A 88 10.75 -5.98 -4.35
N LEU A 89 9.94 -4.92 -4.49
CA LEU A 89 9.50 -4.49 -5.82
C LEU A 89 10.67 -4.08 -6.71
N ALA A 90 11.73 -3.48 -6.14
CA ALA A 90 12.97 -3.17 -6.84
C ALA A 90 13.56 -4.43 -7.50
N ARG A 91 13.61 -5.55 -6.76
CA ARG A 91 14.08 -6.83 -7.29
C ARG A 91 13.20 -7.36 -8.41
N ILE A 92 11.89 -7.31 -8.22
CA ILE A 92 10.91 -7.75 -9.23
C ILE A 92 11.10 -6.97 -10.53
N LEU A 93 11.25 -5.64 -10.46
CA LEU A 93 11.49 -4.81 -11.63
C LEU A 93 12.80 -5.19 -12.32
N CYS A 94 13.89 -5.35 -11.56
CA CYS A 94 15.20 -5.73 -12.10
C CYS A 94 15.22 -7.15 -12.72
N ASP A 95 14.44 -8.11 -12.22
CA ASP A 95 14.39 -9.46 -12.77
C ASP A 95 13.50 -9.59 -14.01
N ASN A 96 12.59 -8.63 -14.26
CA ASN A 96 11.52 -8.74 -15.26
C ASN A 96 11.49 -7.58 -16.26
N SER A 97 12.54 -6.78 -16.35
CA SER A 97 12.66 -5.68 -17.32
C SER A 97 13.94 -5.83 -18.13
N ASP A 98 13.84 -5.72 -19.45
CA ASP A 98 14.98 -5.99 -20.35
C ASP A 98 16.09 -4.93 -20.24
N ASP A 99 15.74 -3.64 -20.17
CA ASP A 99 16.70 -2.52 -20.20
C ASP A 99 16.77 -1.76 -18.85
N LEU A 100 16.44 -2.42 -17.74
CA LEU A 100 16.52 -1.83 -16.39
C LEU A 100 17.76 -2.33 -15.64
N HIS A 101 18.81 -1.51 -15.59
CA HIS A 101 20.04 -1.84 -14.86
C HIS A 101 20.13 -1.18 -13.48
N MET A 102 19.31 -0.16 -13.22
CA MET A 102 19.30 0.58 -11.97
C MET A 102 17.87 0.91 -11.54
N VAL A 103 17.63 0.91 -10.23
CA VAL A 103 16.32 1.21 -9.65
C VAL A 103 16.48 1.78 -8.24
N GLN A 104 15.53 2.58 -7.76
CA GLN A 104 15.52 2.97 -6.34
C GLN A 104 15.33 1.75 -5.43
N LYS A 105 15.96 1.78 -4.24
CA LYS A 105 15.77 0.74 -3.22
C LYS A 105 14.29 0.50 -2.88
N TYR A 106 13.49 1.56 -2.78
CA TYR A 106 12.05 1.55 -2.53
C TYR A 106 11.32 2.29 -3.67
N PRO A 107 10.81 1.57 -4.69
CA PRO A 107 10.26 2.20 -5.90
C PRO A 107 9.01 3.07 -5.71
N PHE A 108 8.31 2.95 -4.58
CA PHE A 108 7.16 3.81 -4.26
C PHE A 108 7.55 5.18 -3.68
N LEU A 109 8.82 5.36 -3.31
CA LEU A 109 9.34 6.60 -2.76
C LEU A 109 10.20 7.30 -3.80
N LEU A 110 10.26 8.62 -3.71
CA LEU A 110 11.17 9.41 -4.55
C LEU A 110 12.63 9.09 -4.20
N PRO A 111 13.57 9.25 -5.16
CA PRO A 111 14.99 9.16 -4.88
C PRO A 111 15.43 10.15 -3.80
N SER A 112 16.26 9.69 -2.88
CA SER A 112 16.90 10.50 -1.84
C SER A 112 18.15 9.79 -1.31
N ASP A 113 18.90 10.41 -0.39
CA ASP A 113 20.04 9.77 0.26
C ASP A 113 19.63 8.48 1.03
N GLU A 114 18.40 8.46 1.56
CA GLU A 114 17.81 7.30 2.27
C GLU A 114 17.13 6.28 1.32
N ASN A 115 16.88 6.68 0.07
CA ASN A 115 16.31 5.85 -0.98
C ASN A 115 17.12 6.00 -2.29
N PRO A 116 18.40 5.58 -2.29
CA PRO A 116 19.27 5.77 -3.42
C PRO A 116 18.84 4.90 -4.60
N VAL A 117 19.27 5.33 -5.79
CA VAL A 117 19.26 4.49 -7.00
C VAL A 117 20.47 3.56 -6.91
N LEU A 118 20.22 2.25 -7.02
CA LEU A 118 21.22 1.20 -6.91
C LEU A 118 21.31 0.41 -8.21
N LEU A 119 22.45 -0.23 -8.44
CA LEU A 119 22.58 -1.22 -9.50
C LEU A 119 21.70 -2.43 -9.18
N CYS A 120 21.10 -3.04 -10.20
CA CYS A 120 20.24 -4.21 -10.02
C CYS A 120 21.00 -5.38 -9.37
N GLU A 121 22.33 -5.48 -9.54
CA GLU A 121 23.17 -6.49 -8.90
C GLU A 121 23.26 -6.32 -7.38
N GLU A 122 23.11 -5.09 -6.87
CA GLU A 122 23.15 -4.77 -5.44
C GLU A 122 21.83 -5.07 -4.74
N ILE A 123 20.73 -5.17 -5.49
CA ILE A 123 19.40 -5.47 -4.95
C ILE A 123 19.32 -6.96 -4.56
N PRO A 124 19.06 -7.30 -3.28
CA PRO A 124 19.01 -8.68 -2.82
C PRO A 124 18.02 -9.56 -3.60
N LYS A 125 18.46 -10.76 -3.98
CA LYS A 125 17.63 -11.78 -4.63
C LYS A 125 16.96 -12.70 -3.61
N VAL A 126 15.76 -13.16 -3.93
CA VAL A 126 15.06 -14.22 -3.20
C VAL A 126 15.76 -15.56 -3.47
N ASN A 127 16.11 -16.30 -2.42
CA ASN A 127 16.73 -17.62 -2.57
C ASN A 127 15.66 -18.72 -2.72
N LEU A 128 15.35 -19.09 -3.96
CA LEU A 128 14.36 -20.14 -4.26
C LEU A 128 14.82 -21.57 -3.91
N ASN A 129 16.06 -21.77 -3.44
CA ASN A 129 16.49 -23.08 -2.96
C ASN A 129 15.67 -23.58 -1.76
N GLN A 130 14.97 -22.68 -1.03
CA GLN A 130 14.07 -23.05 0.06
C GLN A 130 12.79 -23.79 -0.41
N TRP A 131 12.57 -23.90 -1.71
CA TRP A 131 11.44 -24.62 -2.32
C TRP A 131 11.87 -25.86 -3.11
N LYS A 132 13.15 -26.26 -3.02
CA LYS A 132 13.58 -27.52 -3.64
C LYS A 132 12.86 -28.69 -2.97
N VAL A 133 12.27 -29.55 -3.80
CA VAL A 133 11.59 -30.79 -3.42
C VAL A 133 12.57 -31.95 -3.52
#